data_AF-A0A016X249-F1
#
_entry.id   AF-A0A016X249-F1
#
_cell.length_a   1.000
_cell.length_b   1.000
_cell.length_c   1.000
_cell.angle_alpha   90.00
_cell.angle_beta   90.00
_cell.angle_gamma   90.00
#
_symmetry.space_group_name_H-M   'P 1'
#
loop_
_entity.id
_entity.type
_entity.pdbx_description
1 polymer ?
#
loop_
_entity_poly.entity_id
_entity_poly.type
_entity_poly.pdbx_seq_one_letter_code
_entity_poly.pdbx_strand_id
1 'polypeptide(L)'
;MIQRSGEMEAKDQNSKGLARSKINGFAGRPPASHSNGLTIFLDIESSQSADVGRGKDKSDLRHCRARAVCVPRSAICSNQHSLNEDVVLIRSKDQLTAFNAVRKNQVEGKARIANKTTTNVFKYLQKIGLETHFVEEASDTDFIARKCQMIPIEWVARRVATGSFLKRNPGVPQGYRFDEPKIEMFFKDDANDDPQYSDEQIECAKFEFNGVKIGKSEISLMKRMTSVIFRALEKAWNKADCALIDMKVEYGVTTDGKIVLADVIDNDSWRVWPHGDKRLQLDKQFYRDIKEVTAEALQQLISNYEKVMDLTAGFTSGPKCQAVIIMGSPADLTHCEKIAGSCKALGITPILHVSSAHKTTRESLNILAKYEDTAVPTVIIAVAGRSNGLGPVLAGNTTLPVVDDELS
;
A
#
# COMPACT_ATOMS: atom_id res chain seq x y z
N MET A 1 24.07 66.57 -14.83
CA MET A 1 23.37 67.10 -13.64
C MET A 1 23.99 66.41 -12.40
N ILE A 2 25.00 67.07 -11.80
CA ILE A 2 25.37 67.14 -10.35
C ILE A 2 25.14 65.84 -9.54
N GLN A 3 26.10 64.99 -9.13
CA GLN A 3 27.35 65.08 -8.32
C GLN A 3 27.25 65.73 -6.92
N ARG A 4 27.71 64.98 -5.88
CA ARG A 4 28.24 65.33 -4.52
C ARG A 4 27.49 64.58 -3.39
N SER A 5 28.08 63.77 -2.49
CA SER A 5 29.29 63.80 -1.62
C SER A 5 29.15 64.63 -0.33
N GLY A 6 29.47 64.00 0.83
CA GLY A 6 29.70 64.56 2.18
C GLY A 6 29.21 63.58 3.28
N GLU A 7 30.03 62.87 4.07
CA GLU A 7 30.83 63.31 5.26
C GLU A 7 29.96 63.94 6.37
N MET A 8 30.10 63.73 7.69
CA MET A 8 31.14 63.21 8.59
C MET A 8 30.52 63.04 10.03
N GLU A 9 31.19 62.23 10.86
CA GLU A 9 31.39 62.33 12.34
C GLU A 9 30.18 62.30 13.33
N ALA A 10 30.08 61.37 14.28
CA ALA A 10 30.89 61.08 15.48
C ALA A 10 30.60 61.99 16.70
N LYS A 11 29.98 61.40 17.75
CA LYS A 11 30.07 61.71 19.19
C LYS A 11 29.60 60.43 19.92
N ASP A 12 30.43 59.58 20.52
CA ASP A 12 31.42 59.71 21.59
C ASP A 12 30.84 59.62 23.02
N GLN A 13 31.53 58.78 23.80
CA GLN A 13 31.68 58.72 25.26
C GLN A 13 30.71 57.94 26.19
N ASN A 14 31.27 56.79 26.64
CA ASN A 14 31.65 56.44 28.03
C ASN A 14 30.56 56.33 29.13
N SER A 15 30.68 55.52 30.19
CA SER A 15 31.49 54.36 30.60
C SER A 15 31.26 54.15 32.11
N LYS A 16 31.51 52.94 32.62
CA LYS A 16 31.80 52.56 34.03
C LYS A 16 30.59 52.60 35.00
N GLY A 17 30.46 51.73 36.00
CA GLY A 17 31.25 50.63 36.59
C GLY A 17 30.35 49.98 37.66
N LEU A 18 30.32 48.66 37.83
CA LEU A 18 31.20 47.80 38.64
C LEU A 18 30.88 47.75 40.16
N ALA A 19 30.90 46.50 40.68
CA ALA A 19 30.98 46.00 42.07
C ALA A 19 29.63 45.68 42.76
N ARG A 20 29.27 44.41 43.05
CA ARG A 20 29.83 43.30 43.87
C ARG A 20 29.50 43.39 45.38
N SER A 21 28.68 42.44 45.85
CA SER A 21 28.91 41.58 47.03
C SER A 21 27.90 40.40 46.99
N LYS A 22 28.23 39.09 47.06
CA LYS A 22 28.86 38.24 48.13
C LYS A 22 27.92 38.12 49.37
N ILE A 23 27.52 36.97 49.97
CA ILE A 23 27.91 35.54 49.94
C ILE A 23 26.83 34.64 50.65
N ASN A 24 26.92 33.31 50.44
CA ASN A 24 26.61 32.14 51.30
C ASN A 24 25.14 31.63 51.39
N GLY A 25 24.83 30.32 51.33
CA GLY A 25 25.63 29.10 51.21
C GLY A 25 24.77 27.82 51.37
N PHE A 26 25.41 26.66 51.22
CA PHE A 26 25.02 25.28 51.60
C PHE A 26 24.25 24.34 50.62
N ALA A 27 25.07 23.44 50.04
CA ALA A 27 25.02 21.96 50.07
C ALA A 27 23.88 21.14 49.41
N GLY A 28 24.27 20.21 48.53
CA GLY A 28 23.54 18.96 48.26
C GLY A 28 23.43 18.53 46.78
N ARG A 29 24.11 17.44 46.40
CA ARG A 29 23.86 16.57 45.22
C ARG A 29 24.15 15.12 45.67
N PRO A 30 23.70 14.04 45.00
CA PRO A 30 22.78 13.85 43.84
C PRO A 30 21.83 12.61 44.09
N PRO A 31 21.32 11.79 43.12
CA PRO A 31 20.98 11.96 41.68
C PRO A 31 19.53 11.49 41.28
N ALA A 32 19.16 11.81 40.03
CA ALA A 32 18.32 11.07 39.07
C ALA A 32 16.88 10.58 39.42
N SER A 33 15.90 11.08 38.67
CA SER A 33 14.96 10.22 37.94
C SER A 33 14.51 10.91 36.65
N HIS A 34 14.69 10.23 35.52
CA HIS A 34 14.06 10.58 34.25
C HIS A 34 12.57 10.26 34.36
N SER A 35 11.73 11.28 34.41
CA SER A 35 10.32 11.12 34.09
C SER A 35 10.14 11.24 32.58
N ASN A 36 9.69 10.14 31.99
CA ASN A 36 9.34 10.03 30.57
C ASN A 36 8.38 11.16 30.18
N GLY A 37 8.71 11.83 29.08
CA GLY A 37 7.95 12.92 28.49
C GLY A 37 6.52 12.50 28.18
N LEU A 38 5.61 13.28 28.75
CA LEU A 38 4.19 13.32 28.48
C LEU A 38 3.95 13.51 26.97
N THR A 39 3.36 12.51 26.30
CA THR A 39 2.87 12.67 24.92
C THR A 39 1.60 13.51 24.97
N ILE A 40 1.70 14.78 24.60
CA ILE A 40 0.55 15.69 24.49
C ILE A 40 -0.21 15.35 23.20
N PHE A 41 -1.42 14.83 23.35
CA PHE A 41 -2.37 14.67 22.25
C PHE A 41 -2.96 16.04 21.90
N LEU A 42 -2.69 16.54 20.69
CA LEU A 42 -3.40 17.68 20.10
C LEU A 42 -4.08 17.24 18.80
N ASP A 43 -5.41 17.39 18.76
CA ASP A 43 -6.17 17.56 17.53
C ASP A 43 -5.65 18.80 16.80
N ILE A 44 -4.85 18.59 15.76
CA ILE A 44 -4.44 19.66 14.86
C ILE A 44 -5.24 19.50 13.57
N GLU A 45 -6.32 20.29 13.49
CA GLU A 45 -6.95 20.68 12.24
C GLU A 45 -5.88 21.29 11.32
N SER A 46 -5.75 20.78 10.10
CA SER A 46 -4.84 21.34 9.10
C SER A 46 -5.38 22.67 8.58
N SER A 47 -4.98 23.77 9.20
CA SER A 47 -5.15 25.12 8.66
C SER A 47 -3.97 25.48 7.75
N GLN A 48 -4.18 25.53 6.43
CA GLN A 48 -3.54 26.53 5.56
C GLN A 48 -4.53 26.97 4.48
N SER A 49 -4.85 28.25 4.54
CA SER A 49 -5.72 29.02 3.66
C SER A 49 -5.02 29.37 2.36
N ALA A 50 -5.69 29.14 1.23
CA ALA A 50 -5.56 29.94 0.02
C ALA A 50 -6.97 30.42 -0.35
N ASP A 51 -7.16 31.73 -0.28
CA ASP A 51 -8.42 32.45 -0.41
C ASP A 51 -8.82 32.56 -1.90
N VAL A 52 -9.81 31.78 -2.33
CA VAL A 52 -10.71 32.15 -3.45
C VAL A 52 -12.10 31.60 -3.17
N GLY A 53 -13.03 32.48 -2.78
CA GLY A 53 -14.47 32.23 -2.84
C GLY A 53 -15.13 31.89 -1.50
N ARG A 54 -15.92 32.83 -0.98
CA ARG A 54 -16.65 32.74 0.28
C ARG A 54 -17.57 31.51 0.34
N GLY A 55 -17.26 30.62 1.28
CA GLY A 55 -18.15 29.63 1.86
C GLY A 55 -17.44 29.02 3.06
N LYS A 56 -17.80 29.42 4.28
CA LYS A 56 -17.29 28.78 5.50
C LYS A 56 -17.83 27.36 5.52
N ASP A 57 -17.02 26.36 5.19
CA ASP A 57 -17.42 24.98 5.37
C ASP A 57 -16.53 24.27 6.41
N LYS A 58 -17.17 23.94 7.53
CA LYS A 58 -16.62 23.11 8.62
C LYS A 58 -17.14 21.67 8.47
N SER A 59 -17.13 21.12 7.26
CA SER A 59 -17.77 19.83 6.96
C SER A 59 -16.80 18.68 6.67
N ASP A 60 -15.51 18.92 6.42
CA ASP A 60 -14.80 18.13 5.42
C ASP A 60 -14.05 16.85 5.86
N LEU A 61 -14.24 16.32 7.08
CA LEU A 61 -13.50 15.11 7.54
C LEU A 61 -14.27 14.16 8.48
N ARG A 62 -15.62 14.21 8.50
CA ARG A 62 -16.40 13.50 9.53
C ARG A 62 -16.46 11.97 9.37
N HIS A 63 -16.01 11.41 8.25
CA HIS A 63 -16.22 10.01 7.91
C HIS A 63 -14.93 9.19 7.70
N CYS A 64 -13.77 9.77 8.02
CA CYS A 64 -12.49 9.06 7.94
C CYS A 64 -12.46 7.83 8.86
N ARG A 65 -12.19 6.67 8.24
CA ARG A 65 -12.13 5.34 8.89
C ARG A 65 -10.96 5.23 9.86
N ALA A 66 -9.89 5.96 9.58
CA ALA A 66 -8.73 6.13 10.43
C ALA A 66 -8.43 7.62 10.63
N ARG A 67 -7.68 7.96 11.68
CA ARG A 67 -7.23 9.33 11.94
C ARG A 67 -5.73 9.43 11.72
N ALA A 68 -5.29 10.37 10.90
CA ALA A 68 -3.88 10.68 10.74
C ALA A 68 -3.40 11.64 11.84
N VAL A 69 -2.25 11.37 12.42
CA VAL A 69 -1.56 12.23 13.38
C VAL A 69 -0.12 12.43 12.89
N CYS A 70 0.33 13.68 12.81
CA CYS A 70 1.73 13.96 12.49
C CYS A 70 2.62 13.50 13.64
N VAL A 71 3.66 12.73 13.34
CA VAL A 71 4.64 12.25 14.32
C VAL A 71 6.00 12.88 14.03
N PRO A 72 6.71 13.38 15.05
CA PRO A 72 8.05 13.91 14.86
C PRO A 72 9.01 12.79 14.44
N ARG A 73 9.92 13.10 13.50
CA ARG A 73 10.92 12.15 12.95
C ARG A 73 11.68 11.35 14.00
N SER A 74 11.95 11.96 15.16
CA SER A 74 12.71 11.38 16.26
C SER A 74 11.93 10.37 17.11
N ALA A 75 10.60 10.28 16.95
CA ALA A 75 9.75 9.36 17.71
C ALA A 75 9.51 8.02 16.99
N ILE A 76 10.07 7.84 15.79
CA ILE A 76 9.95 6.62 15.01
C ILE A 76 11.19 5.78 15.28
N CYS A 77 11.00 4.72 16.05
CA CYS A 77 12.04 3.75 16.36
C CYS A 77 12.00 2.63 15.31
N SER A 78 12.76 2.76 14.22
CA SER A 78 13.10 1.60 13.39
C SER A 78 14.56 1.67 12.93
N ASN A 79 15.26 0.56 13.15
CA ASN A 79 16.70 0.37 12.94
C ASN A 79 17.13 0.33 11.47
N GLN A 80 16.28 0.72 10.51
CA GLN A 80 16.60 0.70 9.09
C GLN A 80 15.91 1.88 8.40
N HIS A 81 16.70 2.66 7.68
CA HIS A 81 16.36 3.88 6.94
C HIS A 81 16.25 5.16 7.80
N SER A 82 17.24 6.04 7.62
CA SER A 82 17.04 7.47 7.84
C SER A 82 15.91 7.93 6.93
N LEU A 83 14.68 7.95 7.43
CA LEU A 83 13.52 8.45 6.70
C LEU A 83 13.74 9.96 6.46
N ASN A 84 14.27 10.31 5.29
CA ASN A 84 14.36 11.69 4.80
C ASN A 84 13.01 12.21 4.27
N GLU A 85 11.92 11.48 4.50
CA GLU A 85 10.55 11.82 4.11
C GLU A 85 9.69 12.24 5.32
N ASP A 86 8.62 13.02 5.07
CA ASP A 86 7.60 13.35 6.05
C ASP A 86 6.62 12.18 6.16
N VAL A 87 6.35 11.74 7.39
CA VAL A 87 5.48 10.60 7.67
C VAL A 87 4.42 10.95 8.71
N VAL A 88 3.35 10.17 8.71
CA VAL A 88 2.19 10.31 9.60
C VAL A 88 1.87 8.95 10.23
N LEU A 89 1.33 8.98 11.45
CA LEU A 89 0.78 7.81 12.11
C LEU A 89 -0.72 7.74 11.80
N ILE A 90 -1.17 6.63 11.23
CA ILE A 90 -2.57 6.37 10.92
C ILE A 90 -3.15 5.47 12.01
N ARG A 91 -4.14 5.98 12.75
CA ARG A 91 -4.82 5.28 13.84
C ARG A 91 -6.20 4.79 13.44
N SER A 92 -6.42 3.49 13.50
CA SER A 92 -7.74 2.88 13.30
C SER A 92 -8.66 3.10 14.50
N LYS A 93 -9.99 3.12 14.27
CA LYS A 93 -11.01 3.33 15.31
C LYS A 93 -11.93 2.12 15.47
N ASP A 94 -12.38 1.89 16.70
CA ASP A 94 -13.40 0.87 17.05
C ASP A 94 -14.82 1.29 16.65
N GLN A 95 -14.96 2.08 15.59
CA GLN A 95 -16.22 2.64 15.16
C GLN A 95 -16.65 2.06 13.82
N LEU A 96 -17.90 1.63 13.76
CA LEU A 96 -18.56 1.16 12.56
C LEU A 96 -19.60 2.18 12.10
N THR A 97 -19.55 2.57 10.84
CA THR A 97 -20.46 3.57 10.24
C THR A 97 -21.11 3.03 8.97
N ALA A 98 -22.38 3.31 8.71
CA ALA A 98 -23.04 3.03 7.43
C ALA A 98 -24.05 4.13 7.07
N PHE A 99 -24.40 4.21 5.78
CA PHE A 99 -25.34 5.20 5.23
C PHE A 99 -24.95 6.64 5.62
N ASN A 100 -23.76 7.09 5.17
CA ASN A 100 -23.21 8.43 5.48
C ASN A 100 -23.21 8.75 6.98
N ALA A 101 -22.81 7.75 7.76
CA ALA A 101 -22.73 7.79 9.22
C ALA A 101 -24.06 8.04 9.93
N VAL A 102 -25.20 7.83 9.27
CA VAL A 102 -26.53 7.77 9.92
C VAL A 102 -26.60 6.57 10.86
N ARG A 103 -26.03 5.42 10.48
CA ARG A 103 -25.92 4.25 11.34
C ARG A 103 -24.52 4.18 11.96
N LYS A 104 -24.42 4.17 13.30
CA LYS A 104 -23.16 4.15 14.05
C LYS A 104 -23.22 3.13 15.20
N ASN A 105 -22.20 2.29 15.32
CA ASN A 105 -22.02 1.39 16.45
C ASN A 105 -20.54 1.38 16.88
N GLN A 106 -20.30 1.28 18.18
CA GLN A 106 -18.97 1.03 18.72
C GLN A 106 -18.77 -0.48 18.84
N VAL A 107 -17.66 -0.97 18.31
CA VAL A 107 -17.36 -2.40 18.27
C VAL A 107 -15.91 -2.59 18.68
N GLU A 108 -15.72 -3.05 19.91
CA GLU A 108 -14.41 -3.29 20.50
C GLU A 108 -13.59 -4.26 19.65
N GLY A 109 -12.30 -3.97 19.47
CA GLY A 109 -11.37 -4.80 18.70
C GLY A 109 -11.41 -4.59 17.18
N LYS A 110 -12.42 -3.88 16.64
CA LYS A 110 -12.49 -3.56 15.20
C LYS A 110 -11.26 -2.80 14.72
N ALA A 111 -10.74 -1.86 15.50
CA ALA A 111 -9.56 -1.06 15.16
C ALA A 111 -8.36 -1.94 14.85
N ARG A 112 -8.11 -2.95 15.70
CA ARG A 112 -7.02 -3.92 15.51
C ARG A 112 -7.23 -4.71 14.22
N ILE A 113 -8.44 -5.23 14.02
CA ILE A 113 -8.76 -6.05 12.84
C ILE A 113 -8.60 -5.25 11.54
N ALA A 114 -9.10 -4.00 11.53
CA ALA A 114 -8.99 -3.10 10.38
C ALA A 114 -7.53 -2.74 10.07
N ASN A 115 -6.74 -2.43 11.11
CA ASN A 115 -5.31 -2.13 10.97
C ASN A 115 -4.55 -3.32 10.40
N LYS A 116 -4.70 -4.53 10.99
CA LYS A 116 -4.03 -5.75 10.51
C LYS A 116 -4.43 -6.10 9.08
N THR A 117 -5.72 -6.00 8.73
CA THR A 117 -6.19 -6.24 7.36
C THR A 117 -5.52 -5.26 6.39
N THR A 118 -5.47 -3.98 6.74
CA THR A 118 -4.83 -2.93 5.94
C THR A 118 -3.33 -3.18 5.77
N THR A 119 -2.61 -3.49 6.85
CA THR A 119 -1.16 -3.75 6.77
C THR A 119 -0.86 -5.03 5.99
N ASN A 120 -1.67 -6.08 6.13
CA ASN A 120 -1.54 -7.31 5.33
C ASN A 120 -1.69 -7.00 3.82
N VAL A 121 -2.71 -6.24 3.46
CA VAL A 121 -2.96 -5.84 2.07
C VAL A 121 -1.82 -4.97 1.53
N PHE A 122 -1.39 -3.94 2.25
CA PHE A 122 -0.30 -3.09 1.78
C PHE A 122 1.04 -3.82 1.67
N LYS A 123 1.39 -4.68 2.62
CA LYS A 123 2.58 -5.55 2.53
C LYS A 123 2.51 -6.45 1.30
N TYR A 124 1.34 -7.01 1.00
CA TYR A 124 1.12 -7.80 -0.21
C TYR A 124 1.32 -6.99 -1.50
N LEU A 125 0.71 -5.81 -1.59
CA LEU A 125 0.80 -4.93 -2.76
C LEU A 125 2.24 -4.43 -3.00
N GLN A 126 2.95 -4.05 -1.93
CA GLN A 126 4.36 -3.65 -2.02
C GLN A 126 5.26 -4.81 -2.45
N LYS A 127 5.01 -6.02 -1.95
CA LYS A 127 5.77 -7.22 -2.34
C LYS A 127 5.68 -7.53 -3.84
N ILE A 128 4.59 -7.15 -4.50
CA ILE A 128 4.42 -7.29 -5.95
C ILE A 128 4.80 -6.02 -6.73
N GLY A 129 5.44 -5.04 -6.06
CA GLY A 129 6.00 -3.84 -6.69
C GLY A 129 5.04 -2.67 -6.86
N LEU A 130 3.87 -2.67 -6.20
CA LEU A 130 2.93 -1.54 -6.26
C LEU A 130 3.28 -0.50 -5.19
N GLU A 131 3.36 0.77 -5.61
CA GLU A 131 3.67 1.88 -4.73
C GLU A 131 2.45 2.26 -3.87
N THR A 132 2.66 2.33 -2.56
CA THR A 132 1.66 2.70 -1.57
C THR A 132 2.25 3.71 -0.58
N HIS A 133 1.41 4.44 0.14
CA HIS A 133 1.88 5.32 1.20
C HIS A 133 2.33 4.56 2.46
N PHE A 134 2.08 3.26 2.57
CA PHE A 134 2.39 2.47 3.76
C PHE A 134 3.91 2.35 3.95
N VAL A 135 4.40 2.55 5.17
CA VAL A 135 5.82 2.38 5.50
C VAL A 135 6.01 1.12 6.32
N GLU A 136 5.44 1.09 7.51
CA GLU A 136 5.52 -0.05 8.42
C GLU A 136 4.36 -0.04 9.41
N GLU A 137 4.18 -1.17 10.07
CA GLU A 137 3.20 -1.31 11.14
C GLU A 137 3.79 -0.78 12.45
N ALA A 138 3.06 0.08 13.16
CA ALA A 138 3.56 0.75 14.36
C ALA A 138 3.02 0.11 15.65
N SER A 139 1.78 -0.37 15.62
CA SER A 139 1.13 -1.07 16.73
C SER A 139 0.01 -1.96 16.18
N ASP A 140 -0.73 -2.64 17.07
CA ASP A 140 -1.89 -3.43 16.66
C ASP A 140 -3.01 -2.58 16.03
N THR A 141 -3.09 -1.29 16.34
CA THR A 141 -4.15 -0.37 15.86
C THR A 141 -3.62 0.78 14.99
N ASP A 142 -2.31 0.90 14.85
CA ASP A 142 -1.66 2.00 14.13
C ASP A 142 -0.64 1.51 13.09
N PHE A 143 -0.48 2.28 12.01
CA PHE A 143 0.62 2.12 11.05
C PHE A 143 1.24 3.46 10.67
N ILE A 144 2.50 3.44 10.22
CA ILE A 144 3.19 4.62 9.69
C ILE A 144 3.00 4.68 8.18
N ALA A 145 2.68 5.88 7.69
CA ALA A 145 2.52 6.16 6.27
C ALA A 145 3.30 7.40 5.83
N ARG A 146 3.74 7.43 4.58
CA ARG A 146 4.22 8.64 3.89
C ARG A 146 3.11 9.67 3.89
N LYS A 147 3.44 10.92 4.25
CA LYS A 147 2.48 12.02 4.23
C LYS A 147 2.11 12.36 2.78
N CYS A 148 0.81 12.41 2.50
CA CYS A 148 0.28 12.78 1.19
C CYS A 148 -0.92 13.73 1.31
N GLN A 149 -1.15 14.54 0.28
CA GLN A 149 -2.41 15.26 0.07
C GLN A 149 -3.37 14.34 -0.66
N MET A 150 -4.53 14.05 -0.06
CA MET A 150 -5.51 13.11 -0.61
C MET A 150 -6.24 13.72 -1.79
N ILE A 151 -6.39 12.95 -2.87
CA ILE A 151 -7.24 13.29 -4.01
C ILE A 151 -8.67 12.90 -3.62
N PRO A 152 -9.66 13.81 -3.65
CA PRO A 152 -11.02 13.58 -3.15
C PRO A 152 -11.88 12.77 -4.14
N ILE A 153 -11.34 11.66 -4.64
CA ILE A 153 -12.00 10.76 -5.58
C ILE A 153 -11.91 9.33 -5.05
N GLU A 154 -13.06 8.69 -4.95
CA GLU A 154 -13.21 7.26 -4.69
C GLU A 154 -13.12 6.48 -6.00
N TRP A 155 -12.10 5.63 -6.12
CA TRP A 155 -11.88 4.80 -7.30
C TRP A 155 -12.44 3.41 -7.06
N VAL A 156 -13.52 3.08 -7.76
CA VAL A 156 -14.23 1.81 -7.58
C VAL A 156 -13.94 0.89 -8.75
N ALA A 157 -13.47 -0.33 -8.46
CA ALA A 157 -13.33 -1.40 -9.43
C ALA A 157 -14.38 -2.50 -9.18
N ARG A 158 -14.99 -3.02 -10.25
CA ARG A 158 -15.99 -4.10 -10.15
C ARG A 158 -15.67 -5.24 -11.10
N ARG A 159 -15.72 -6.46 -10.57
CA ARG A 159 -15.82 -7.68 -11.39
C ARG A 159 -17.25 -8.08 -11.67
N VAL A 160 -18.14 -7.87 -10.71
CA VAL A 160 -19.53 -8.34 -10.75
C VAL A 160 -20.49 -7.18 -10.48
N ALA A 161 -21.55 -7.08 -11.27
CA ALA A 161 -22.61 -6.08 -11.09
C ALA A 161 -23.44 -6.39 -9.83
N THR A 162 -23.36 -5.49 -8.86
CA THR A 162 -24.12 -5.52 -7.61
C THR A 162 -24.26 -4.10 -7.03
N GLY A 163 -24.99 -3.96 -5.93
CA GLY A 163 -25.05 -2.71 -5.16
C GLY A 163 -25.51 -1.50 -5.98
N SER A 164 -24.80 -0.38 -5.84
CA SER A 164 -25.18 0.89 -6.47
C SER A 164 -25.09 0.87 -8.01
N PHE A 165 -24.30 -0.03 -8.59
CA PHE A 165 -24.24 -0.19 -10.04
C PHE A 165 -25.60 -0.59 -10.64
N LEU A 166 -26.30 -1.54 -10.01
CA LEU A 166 -27.60 -2.01 -10.50
C LEU A 166 -28.68 -0.92 -10.39
N LYS A 167 -28.60 -0.05 -9.38
CA LYS A 167 -29.51 1.10 -9.23
C LYS A 167 -29.34 2.12 -10.36
N ARG A 168 -28.09 2.38 -10.77
CA ARG A 168 -27.78 3.31 -11.87
C ARG A 168 -28.01 2.71 -13.26
N ASN A 169 -28.02 1.38 -13.38
CA ASN A 169 -28.13 0.67 -14.65
C ASN A 169 -29.31 -0.31 -14.64
N PRO A 170 -30.56 0.20 -14.66
CA PRO A 170 -31.75 -0.66 -14.67
C PRO A 170 -31.74 -1.58 -15.89
N GLY A 171 -32.07 -2.85 -15.69
CA GLY A 171 -32.05 -3.89 -16.73
C GLY A 171 -30.79 -4.77 -16.73
N VAL A 172 -29.70 -4.36 -16.06
CA VAL A 172 -28.55 -5.24 -15.85
C VAL A 172 -28.87 -6.25 -14.73
N PRO A 173 -28.71 -7.56 -14.95
CA PRO A 173 -28.99 -8.55 -13.91
C PRO A 173 -27.90 -8.55 -12.83
N GLN A 174 -28.30 -8.81 -11.57
CA GLN A 174 -27.34 -9.07 -10.50
C GLN A 174 -26.48 -10.28 -10.86
N GLY A 175 -25.16 -10.17 -10.67
CA GLY A 175 -24.24 -11.24 -11.03
C GLY A 175 -23.62 -11.11 -12.42
N TYR A 176 -24.04 -10.12 -13.24
CA TYR A 176 -23.37 -9.82 -14.50
C TYR A 176 -21.88 -9.61 -14.29
N ARG A 177 -21.04 -10.33 -15.05
CA ARG A 177 -19.58 -10.29 -14.92
C ARG A 177 -18.98 -9.36 -15.97
N PHE A 178 -18.10 -8.47 -15.54
CA PHE A 178 -17.27 -7.66 -16.44
C PHE A 178 -15.98 -8.41 -16.77
N ASP A 179 -15.64 -8.54 -18.05
CA ASP A 179 -14.43 -9.24 -18.50
C ASP A 179 -13.14 -8.50 -18.12
N GLU A 180 -13.17 -7.16 -18.23
CA GLU A 180 -12.20 -6.27 -17.59
C GLU A 180 -12.87 -5.56 -16.41
N PRO A 181 -12.16 -5.33 -15.28
CA PRO A 181 -12.76 -4.65 -14.14
C PRO A 181 -13.35 -3.30 -14.54
N LYS A 182 -14.65 -3.10 -14.28
CA LYS A 182 -15.30 -1.82 -14.52
C LYS A 182 -14.79 -0.81 -13.50
N ILE A 183 -14.12 0.25 -13.98
CA ILE A 183 -13.66 1.35 -13.15
C ILE A 183 -14.68 2.49 -13.19
N GLU A 184 -15.04 3.00 -12.01
CA GLU A 184 -15.92 4.15 -11.81
C GLU A 184 -15.27 5.11 -10.80
N MET A 185 -15.50 6.43 -10.95
CA MET A 185 -15.02 7.44 -10.01
C MET A 185 -16.20 8.11 -9.30
N PHE A 186 -16.07 8.38 -8.00
CA PHE A 186 -17.06 9.12 -7.22
C PHE A 186 -16.36 10.26 -6.49
N PHE A 187 -16.86 11.48 -6.62
CA PHE A 187 -16.32 12.63 -5.90
C PHE A 187 -16.74 12.56 -4.45
N LYS A 188 -15.80 12.76 -3.51
CA LYS A 188 -16.10 12.72 -2.09
C LYS A 188 -16.90 13.95 -1.70
N ASP A 189 -18.17 13.76 -1.42
CA ASP A 189 -19.12 14.79 -1.03
C ASP A 189 -20.27 14.14 -0.26
N ASP A 190 -20.09 14.04 1.06
CA ASP A 190 -21.08 13.44 1.97
C ASP A 190 -22.44 14.16 1.90
N ALA A 191 -22.48 15.44 1.51
CA ALA A 191 -23.72 16.21 1.40
C ALA A 191 -24.54 15.82 0.17
N ASN A 192 -23.89 15.29 -0.87
CA ASN A 192 -24.49 14.90 -2.15
C ASN A 192 -24.36 13.40 -2.45
N ASP A 193 -24.19 12.57 -1.41
CA ASP A 193 -24.10 11.11 -1.49
C ASP A 193 -23.00 10.59 -2.45
N ASP A 194 -21.84 11.25 -2.46
CA ASP A 194 -20.67 10.92 -3.29
C ASP A 194 -21.01 10.72 -4.79
N PRO A 195 -21.30 11.82 -5.54
CA PRO A 195 -21.78 11.72 -6.90
C PRO A 195 -20.74 11.10 -7.85
N GLN A 196 -21.22 10.31 -8.81
CA GLN A 196 -20.36 9.72 -9.84
C GLN A 196 -19.78 10.82 -10.75
N TYR A 197 -18.46 10.81 -10.92
CA TYR A 197 -17.75 11.70 -11.84
C TYR A 197 -17.30 10.94 -13.09
N SER A 198 -17.23 11.66 -14.21
CA SER A 198 -16.56 11.28 -15.46
C SER A 198 -15.11 11.77 -15.48
N ASP A 199 -14.34 11.35 -16.48
CA ASP A 199 -12.95 11.82 -16.64
C ASP A 199 -12.92 13.32 -16.90
N GLU A 200 -13.84 13.79 -17.74
CA GLU A 200 -13.99 15.18 -18.12
C GLU A 200 -14.32 16.06 -16.91
N GLN A 201 -15.15 15.57 -15.97
CA GLN A 201 -15.46 16.29 -14.74
C GLN A 201 -14.23 16.41 -13.82
N ILE A 202 -13.44 15.34 -13.67
CA ILE A 202 -12.21 15.39 -12.86
C ILE A 202 -11.19 16.34 -13.50
N GLU A 203 -11.03 16.28 -14.83
CA GLU A 203 -10.12 17.18 -15.56
C GLU A 203 -10.56 18.65 -15.45
N CYS A 204 -11.86 18.93 -15.59
CA CYS A 204 -12.41 20.29 -15.48
C CYS A 204 -12.30 20.85 -14.05
N ALA A 205 -12.26 19.99 -13.03
CA ALA A 205 -12.07 20.41 -11.65
C ALA A 205 -10.67 21.01 -11.39
N LYS A 206 -9.70 20.74 -12.28
CA LYS A 206 -8.33 21.29 -12.22
C LYS A 206 -7.67 21.12 -10.84
N PHE A 207 -7.87 19.96 -10.23
CA PHE A 207 -7.25 19.65 -8.94
C PHE A 207 -5.72 19.73 -9.05
N GLU A 208 -5.09 20.27 -8.01
CA GLU A 208 -3.64 20.34 -7.87
C GLU A 208 -3.26 20.00 -6.43
N PHE A 209 -2.39 19.01 -6.25
CA PHE A 209 -1.95 18.54 -4.93
C PHE A 209 -0.43 18.38 -4.94
N ASN A 210 0.26 19.00 -3.96
CA ASN A 210 1.72 19.04 -3.87
C ASN A 210 2.41 19.41 -5.21
N GLY A 211 1.83 20.37 -5.94
CA GLY A 211 2.35 20.83 -7.24
C GLY A 211 2.05 19.91 -8.43
N VAL A 212 1.33 18.79 -8.22
CA VAL A 212 0.90 17.87 -9.27
C VAL A 212 -0.53 18.19 -9.67
N LYS A 213 -0.73 18.60 -10.92
CA LYS A 213 -2.05 18.80 -11.51
C LYS A 213 -2.65 17.47 -11.92
N ILE A 214 -3.91 17.22 -11.56
CA ILE A 214 -4.63 15.99 -11.91
C ILE A 214 -5.27 16.16 -13.28
N GLY A 215 -4.50 15.86 -14.34
CA GLY A 215 -4.95 15.90 -15.72
C GLY A 215 -5.24 14.50 -16.28
N LYS A 216 -5.38 14.42 -17.62
CA LYS A 216 -5.67 13.17 -18.33
C LYS A 216 -4.66 12.05 -18.05
N SER A 217 -3.37 12.38 -17.93
CA SER A 217 -2.30 11.43 -17.64
C SER A 217 -2.43 10.82 -16.25
N GLU A 218 -2.72 11.65 -15.25
CA GLU A 218 -2.84 11.24 -13.84
C GLU A 218 -4.13 10.44 -13.63
N ILE A 219 -5.24 10.85 -14.24
CA ILE A 219 -6.50 10.08 -14.27
C ILE A 219 -6.26 8.70 -14.89
N SER A 220 -5.60 8.66 -16.05
CA SER A 220 -5.29 7.40 -16.73
C SER A 220 -4.37 6.50 -15.89
N LEU A 221 -3.41 7.08 -15.18
CA LEU A 221 -2.53 6.35 -14.26
C LEU A 221 -3.34 5.74 -13.11
N MET A 222 -4.16 6.53 -12.41
CA MET A 222 -4.97 6.04 -11.29
C MET A 222 -5.97 4.95 -11.71
N LYS A 223 -6.58 5.07 -12.91
CA LYS A 223 -7.41 3.98 -13.47
C LYS A 223 -6.64 2.68 -13.69
N ARG A 224 -5.45 2.77 -14.29
CA ARG A 224 -4.60 1.59 -14.51
C ARG A 224 -4.16 0.98 -13.18
N MET A 225 -3.71 1.81 -12.23
CA MET A 225 -3.36 1.36 -10.89
C MET A 225 -4.54 0.66 -10.21
N THR A 226 -5.74 1.25 -10.27
CA THR A 226 -6.97 0.68 -9.67
C THR A 226 -7.26 -0.70 -10.27
N SER A 227 -7.18 -0.84 -11.60
CA SER A 227 -7.37 -2.12 -12.28
C SER A 227 -6.32 -3.17 -11.88
N VAL A 228 -5.04 -2.78 -11.81
CA VAL A 228 -3.94 -3.69 -11.42
C VAL A 228 -4.09 -4.12 -9.96
N ILE A 229 -4.36 -3.19 -9.04
CA ILE A 229 -4.60 -3.48 -7.62
C ILE A 229 -5.79 -4.44 -7.48
N PHE A 230 -6.89 -4.18 -8.20
CA PHE A 230 -8.07 -5.03 -8.16
C PHE A 230 -7.75 -6.45 -8.61
N ARG A 231 -7.07 -6.61 -9.75
CA ARG A 231 -6.69 -7.93 -10.29
C ARG A 231 -5.72 -8.68 -9.39
N ALA A 232 -4.78 -7.97 -8.75
CA ALA A 232 -3.87 -8.56 -7.79
C ALA A 232 -4.62 -9.12 -6.56
N LEU A 233 -5.50 -8.30 -5.96
CA LEU A 233 -6.31 -8.71 -4.83
C LEU A 233 -7.34 -9.76 -5.20
N GLU A 234 -7.94 -9.70 -6.38
CA GLU A 234 -8.84 -10.73 -6.93
C GLU A 234 -8.13 -12.09 -7.00
N LYS A 235 -6.88 -12.10 -7.49
CA LYS A 235 -6.07 -13.32 -7.55
C LYS A 235 -5.68 -13.83 -6.16
N ALA A 236 -5.39 -12.94 -5.22
CA ALA A 236 -5.06 -13.30 -3.83
C ALA A 236 -6.27 -13.91 -3.11
N TRP A 237 -7.44 -13.28 -3.24
CA TRP A 237 -8.69 -13.78 -2.70
C TRP A 237 -9.11 -15.12 -3.30
N ASN A 238 -8.92 -15.31 -4.61
CA ASN A 238 -9.25 -16.58 -5.26
C ASN A 238 -8.43 -17.76 -4.71
N LYS A 239 -7.16 -17.53 -4.32
CA LYS A 239 -6.34 -18.56 -3.64
C LYS A 239 -6.85 -18.90 -2.24
N ALA A 240 -7.63 -18.02 -1.64
CA ALA A 240 -8.29 -18.19 -0.36
C ALA A 240 -9.76 -18.64 -0.52
N ASP A 241 -10.12 -19.21 -1.68
CA ASP A 241 -11.46 -19.68 -2.05
C ASP A 241 -12.56 -18.61 -1.90
N CYS A 242 -12.20 -17.35 -2.12
CA CYS A 242 -13.12 -16.22 -2.05
C CYS A 242 -13.12 -15.41 -3.35
N ALA A 243 -14.29 -14.95 -3.78
CA ALA A 243 -14.44 -14.06 -4.91
C ALA A 243 -14.42 -12.59 -4.43
N LEU A 244 -13.47 -11.80 -4.93
CA LEU A 244 -13.50 -10.34 -4.81
C LEU A 244 -14.47 -9.77 -5.85
N ILE A 245 -15.51 -9.08 -5.39
CA ILE A 245 -16.66 -8.68 -6.21
C ILE A 245 -16.49 -7.25 -6.73
N ASP A 246 -16.21 -6.34 -5.81
CA ASP A 246 -15.82 -4.97 -6.07
C ASP A 246 -14.96 -4.43 -4.92
N MET A 247 -14.23 -3.35 -5.17
CA MET A 247 -13.47 -2.62 -4.15
C MET A 247 -13.47 -1.13 -4.43
N LYS A 248 -13.18 -0.35 -3.40
CA LYS A 248 -12.89 1.08 -3.47
C LYS A 248 -11.49 1.34 -2.94
N VAL A 249 -10.75 2.21 -3.62
CA VAL A 249 -9.47 2.75 -3.16
C VAL A 249 -9.40 4.27 -3.34
N GLU A 250 -8.48 4.90 -2.64
CA GLU A 250 -8.20 6.34 -2.72
C GLU A 250 -6.70 6.56 -2.97
N TYR A 251 -6.35 7.67 -3.61
CA TYR A 251 -4.97 8.03 -3.93
C TYR A 251 -4.59 9.34 -3.27
N GLY A 252 -3.29 9.51 -3.02
CA GLY A 252 -2.73 10.76 -2.54
C GLY A 252 -1.47 11.14 -3.32
N VAL A 253 -1.14 12.42 -3.30
CA VAL A 253 0.13 12.93 -3.81
C VAL A 253 1.08 13.15 -2.65
N THR A 254 2.23 12.47 -2.63
CA THR A 254 3.26 12.63 -1.61
C THR A 254 3.97 13.97 -1.72
N THR A 255 4.77 14.34 -0.71
CA THR A 255 5.51 15.61 -0.71
C THR A 255 6.58 15.70 -1.81
N ASP A 256 7.05 14.57 -2.34
CA ASP A 256 7.93 14.47 -3.51
C ASP A 256 7.16 14.42 -4.85
N GLY A 257 5.83 14.63 -4.84
CA GLY A 257 5.03 14.75 -6.05
C GLY A 257 4.66 13.42 -6.72
N LYS A 258 4.68 12.29 -5.99
CA LYS A 258 4.28 10.99 -6.53
C LYS A 258 2.84 10.66 -6.17
N ILE A 259 2.09 10.12 -7.14
CA ILE A 259 0.76 9.56 -6.89
C ILE A 259 0.94 8.14 -6.35
N VAL A 260 0.42 7.91 -5.14
CA VAL A 260 0.51 6.62 -4.45
C VAL A 260 -0.86 6.16 -4.00
N LEU A 261 -1.05 4.84 -3.92
CA LEU A 261 -2.21 4.27 -3.23
C LEU A 261 -2.15 4.66 -1.75
N ALA A 262 -3.24 5.26 -1.25
CA ALA A 262 -3.31 5.83 0.10
C ALA A 262 -4.59 5.37 0.83
N ASP A 263 -4.91 6.05 1.93
CA ASP A 263 -5.99 5.69 2.87
C ASP A 263 -5.83 4.27 3.45
N VAL A 264 -6.89 3.46 3.49
CA VAL A 264 -6.90 2.12 4.05
C VAL A 264 -7.61 1.17 3.10
N ILE A 265 -7.17 -0.09 3.06
CA ILE A 265 -7.92 -1.18 2.43
C ILE A 265 -8.23 -2.21 3.51
N ASP A 266 -9.37 -2.00 4.17
CA ASP A 266 -9.94 -2.87 5.20
C ASP A 266 -11.22 -3.57 4.71
N ASN A 267 -11.88 -4.30 5.60
CA ASN A 267 -13.11 -5.03 5.26
C ASN A 267 -14.33 -4.12 4.98
N ASP A 268 -14.17 -2.80 5.07
CA ASP A 268 -15.15 -1.80 4.66
C ASP A 268 -14.93 -1.32 3.21
N SER A 269 -13.83 -1.76 2.58
CA SER A 269 -13.33 -1.28 1.29
C SER A 269 -13.74 -2.15 0.11
N TRP A 270 -14.23 -3.37 0.35
CA TRP A 270 -14.58 -4.32 -0.70
C TRP A 270 -15.89 -5.07 -0.43
N ARG A 271 -16.28 -5.87 -1.41
CA ARG A 271 -17.19 -6.99 -1.24
C ARG A 271 -16.47 -8.30 -1.53
N VAL A 272 -16.56 -9.25 -0.60
CA VAL A 272 -15.88 -10.55 -0.71
C VAL A 272 -16.83 -11.69 -0.35
N TRP A 273 -16.97 -12.64 -1.29
CA TRP A 273 -17.92 -13.75 -1.20
C TRP A 273 -17.17 -15.09 -1.22
N PRO A 274 -17.17 -15.86 -0.12
CA PRO A 274 -16.67 -17.23 -0.11
C PRO A 274 -17.33 -18.07 -1.21
N HIS A 275 -16.52 -18.76 -2.00
CA HIS A 275 -16.95 -19.57 -3.15
C HIS A 275 -17.82 -18.83 -4.18
N GLY A 276 -17.79 -17.49 -4.18
CA GLY A 276 -18.67 -16.67 -5.02
C GLY A 276 -20.13 -16.61 -4.54
N ASP A 277 -20.46 -17.11 -3.35
CA ASP A 277 -21.81 -17.09 -2.81
C ASP A 277 -22.07 -15.84 -1.96
N LYS A 278 -22.92 -14.93 -2.48
CA LYS A 278 -23.33 -13.70 -1.79
C LYS A 278 -23.92 -13.96 -0.39
N ARG A 279 -24.55 -15.11 -0.16
CA ARG A 279 -25.14 -15.46 1.16
C ARG A 279 -24.08 -15.62 2.25
N LEU A 280 -22.84 -15.89 1.86
CA LEU A 280 -21.70 -16.09 2.74
C LEU A 280 -20.82 -14.83 2.87
N GLN A 281 -21.30 -13.66 2.43
CA GLN A 281 -20.52 -12.43 2.41
C GLN A 281 -19.84 -12.12 3.75
N LEU A 282 -18.53 -11.84 3.70
CA LEU A 282 -17.74 -11.54 4.90
C LEU A 282 -17.55 -10.03 5.13
N ASP A 283 -17.90 -9.22 4.15
CA ASP A 283 -17.64 -7.78 4.17
C ASP A 283 -18.75 -6.97 4.88
N LYS A 284 -18.50 -5.66 4.98
CA LYS A 284 -19.42 -4.69 5.60
C LYS A 284 -20.83 -4.69 5.01
N GLN A 285 -21.06 -5.21 3.80
CA GLN A 285 -22.40 -5.32 3.23
C GLN A 285 -23.33 -6.13 4.15
N PHE A 286 -22.81 -7.11 4.91
CA PHE A 286 -23.58 -7.79 5.95
C PHE A 286 -24.23 -6.81 6.94
N TYR A 287 -23.44 -5.88 7.48
CA TYR A 287 -23.93 -4.84 8.40
C TYR A 287 -24.88 -3.82 7.75
N ARG A 288 -24.78 -3.61 6.44
CA ARG A 288 -25.71 -2.75 5.70
C ARG A 288 -27.06 -3.45 5.47
N ASP A 289 -27.04 -4.77 5.31
CA ASP A 289 -28.23 -5.56 4.97
C ASP A 289 -29.07 -5.94 6.21
N ILE A 290 -28.48 -5.98 7.41
CA ILE A 290 -29.25 -6.23 8.64
C ILE A 290 -30.26 -5.12 8.89
N LYS A 291 -31.52 -5.52 9.14
CA LYS A 291 -32.63 -4.61 9.43
C LYS A 291 -32.45 -3.95 10.80
N GLU A 292 -32.18 -4.77 11.81
CA GLU A 292 -31.94 -4.36 13.19
C GLU A 292 -30.54 -4.80 13.63
N VAL A 293 -29.86 -3.94 14.39
CA VAL A 293 -28.52 -4.20 14.90
C VAL A 293 -28.64 -4.84 16.28
N THR A 294 -28.54 -6.17 16.35
CA THR A 294 -28.51 -6.93 17.61
C THR A 294 -27.07 -7.23 18.03
N ALA A 295 -26.88 -7.63 19.30
CA ALA A 295 -25.56 -8.02 19.80
C ALA A 295 -25.00 -9.23 19.04
N GLU A 296 -25.86 -10.20 18.69
CA GLU A 296 -25.51 -11.40 17.94
C GLU A 296 -25.08 -11.04 16.51
N ALA A 297 -25.78 -10.10 15.86
CA ALA A 297 -25.42 -9.63 14.53
C ALA A 297 -24.06 -8.91 14.53
N LEU A 298 -23.75 -8.12 15.55
CA LEU A 298 -22.45 -7.48 15.70
C LEU A 298 -21.33 -8.49 15.99
N GLN A 299 -21.59 -9.52 16.79
CA GLN A 299 -20.63 -10.62 17.02
C GLN A 299 -20.34 -11.38 15.73
N GLN A 300 -21.36 -11.71 14.94
CA GLN A 300 -21.18 -12.36 13.63
C GLN A 300 -20.36 -11.48 12.67
N LEU A 301 -20.63 -10.17 12.65
CA LEU A 301 -19.87 -9.23 11.84
C LEU A 301 -18.39 -9.23 12.23
N ILE A 302 -18.06 -9.20 13.53
CA ILE A 302 -16.68 -9.24 13.99
C ILE A 302 -16.01 -10.56 13.64
N SER A 303 -16.70 -11.70 13.82
CA SER A 303 -16.19 -12.99 13.38
C SER A 303 -15.88 -13.01 11.88
N ASN A 304 -16.71 -12.39 11.04
CA ASN A 304 -16.43 -12.24 9.62
C ASN A 304 -15.17 -11.39 9.36
N TYR A 305 -14.99 -10.30 10.11
CA TYR A 305 -13.83 -9.41 10.00
C TYR A 305 -12.54 -10.11 10.46
N GLU A 306 -12.58 -10.89 11.53
CA GLU A 306 -11.45 -11.70 12.00
C GLU A 306 -11.06 -12.75 10.96
N LYS A 307 -12.03 -13.45 10.37
CA LYS A 307 -11.79 -14.38 9.28
C LYS A 307 -11.10 -13.69 8.10
N VAL A 308 -11.51 -12.49 7.73
CA VAL A 308 -10.87 -11.69 6.67
C VAL A 308 -9.43 -11.31 7.03
N MET A 309 -9.18 -10.89 8.27
CA MET A 309 -7.83 -10.60 8.77
C MET A 309 -6.92 -11.83 8.66
N ASP A 310 -7.40 -13.01 9.05
CA ASP A 310 -6.63 -14.25 8.97
C ASP A 310 -6.36 -14.67 7.52
N LEU A 311 -7.37 -14.58 6.64
CA LEU A 311 -7.21 -14.90 5.21
C LEU A 311 -6.22 -13.95 4.52
N THR A 312 -6.28 -12.65 4.83
CA THR A 312 -5.37 -11.65 4.26
C THR A 312 -3.93 -11.80 4.74
N ALA A 313 -3.70 -12.33 5.94
CA ALA A 313 -2.35 -12.66 6.41
C ALA A 313 -1.64 -13.67 5.48
N GLY A 314 -2.42 -14.55 4.84
CA GLY A 314 -1.94 -15.52 3.85
C GLY A 314 -1.57 -14.92 2.48
N PHE A 315 -1.92 -13.67 2.16
CA PHE A 315 -1.71 -13.12 0.80
C PHE A 315 -0.24 -13.07 0.38
N THR A 316 0.67 -12.88 1.35
CA THR A 316 2.10 -12.85 1.10
C THR A 316 2.73 -14.24 1.00
N SER A 317 1.98 -15.30 1.38
CA SER A 317 2.42 -16.69 1.28
C SER A 317 2.27 -17.20 -0.17
N GLY A 318 3.33 -17.00 -0.95
CA GLY A 318 3.42 -17.51 -2.31
C GLY A 318 3.90 -18.97 -2.33
N PRO A 319 3.51 -19.78 -3.33
CA PRO A 319 4.14 -21.07 -3.54
C PRO A 319 5.64 -20.88 -3.76
N LYS A 320 6.45 -21.71 -3.12
CA LYS A 320 7.89 -21.75 -3.41
C LYS A 320 8.05 -22.25 -4.84
N CYS A 321 8.75 -21.50 -5.68
CA CYS A 321 9.11 -21.90 -7.03
C CYS A 321 10.61 -21.68 -7.23
N GLN A 322 11.20 -22.46 -8.13
CA GLN A 322 12.64 -22.43 -8.36
C GLN A 322 12.99 -22.43 -9.85
N ALA A 323 14.12 -21.82 -10.17
CA ALA A 323 14.72 -21.84 -11.49
C ALA A 323 16.08 -22.53 -11.38
N VAL A 324 16.23 -23.68 -12.03
CA VAL A 324 17.48 -24.43 -12.08
C VAL A 324 18.23 -24.00 -13.33
N ILE A 325 19.28 -23.20 -13.12
CA ILE A 325 20.13 -22.63 -14.17
C ILE A 325 21.32 -23.55 -14.37
N ILE A 326 21.38 -24.23 -15.52
CA ILE A 326 22.45 -25.17 -15.87
C ILE A 326 23.32 -24.51 -16.92
N MET A 327 24.57 -24.21 -16.57
CA MET A 327 25.54 -23.61 -17.49
C MET A 327 26.52 -24.64 -18.06
N GLY A 328 26.77 -24.55 -19.36
CA GLY A 328 27.67 -25.46 -20.09
C GLY A 328 29.15 -25.31 -19.71
N SER A 329 29.54 -24.14 -19.19
CA SER A 329 30.90 -23.79 -18.81
C SER A 329 30.92 -22.90 -17.57
N PRO A 330 31.90 -23.04 -16.66
CA PRO A 330 32.12 -22.08 -15.57
C PRO A 330 32.37 -20.65 -16.05
N ALA A 331 32.81 -20.45 -17.30
CA ALA A 331 33.03 -19.13 -17.89
C ALA A 331 31.73 -18.30 -17.98
N ASP A 332 30.57 -18.97 -18.02
CA ASP A 332 29.27 -18.33 -18.19
C ASP A 332 28.63 -17.91 -16.86
N LEU A 333 29.35 -18.07 -15.74
CA LEU A 333 28.86 -17.81 -14.39
C LEU A 333 28.34 -16.37 -14.22
N THR A 334 29.09 -15.38 -14.70
CA THR A 334 28.70 -13.96 -14.60
C THR A 334 27.36 -13.68 -15.29
N HIS A 335 27.06 -14.38 -16.39
CA HIS A 335 25.76 -14.25 -17.05
C HIS A 335 24.66 -14.93 -16.23
N CYS A 336 24.91 -16.15 -15.77
CA CYS A 336 23.97 -16.90 -14.93
C CYS A 336 23.65 -16.19 -13.61
N GLU A 337 24.59 -15.44 -13.04
CA GLU A 337 24.36 -14.60 -11.86
C GLU A 337 23.37 -13.45 -12.13
N LYS A 338 23.36 -12.88 -13.35
CA LYS A 338 22.35 -11.88 -13.75
C LYS A 338 20.96 -12.49 -13.85
N ILE A 339 20.85 -13.69 -14.43
CA ILE A 339 19.60 -14.46 -14.47
C ILE A 339 19.14 -14.74 -13.04
N ALA A 340 20.03 -15.26 -12.19
CA ALA A 340 19.73 -15.56 -10.80
C ALA A 340 19.27 -14.31 -10.02
N GLY A 341 19.90 -13.15 -10.25
CA GLY A 341 19.48 -11.87 -9.67
C GLY A 341 18.06 -11.48 -10.10
N SER A 342 17.73 -11.65 -11.38
CA SER A 342 16.40 -11.39 -11.92
C SER A 342 15.36 -12.35 -11.35
N CYS A 343 15.67 -13.65 -11.23
CA CYS A 343 14.81 -14.63 -10.56
C CYS A 343 14.52 -14.24 -9.11
N LYS A 344 15.55 -13.85 -8.35
CA LYS A 344 15.39 -13.40 -6.94
C LYS A 344 14.50 -12.18 -6.83
N ALA A 345 14.65 -11.20 -7.73
CA ALA A 345 13.82 -9.99 -7.75
C ALA A 345 12.34 -10.32 -8.01
N LEU A 346 12.05 -11.41 -8.74
CA LEU A 346 10.70 -11.92 -8.99
C LEU A 346 10.20 -12.90 -7.91
N GLY A 347 10.99 -13.17 -6.87
CA GLY A 347 10.65 -14.12 -5.79
C GLY A 347 10.81 -15.60 -6.18
N ILE A 348 11.54 -15.89 -7.25
CA ILE A 348 11.87 -17.25 -7.71
C ILE A 348 13.23 -17.63 -7.13
N THR A 349 13.37 -18.83 -6.57
CA THR A 349 14.64 -19.30 -5.99
C THR A 349 15.56 -19.82 -7.10
N PRO A 350 16.69 -19.16 -7.42
CA PRO A 350 17.61 -19.66 -8.41
C PRO A 350 18.54 -20.72 -7.81
N ILE A 351 18.86 -21.74 -8.60
CA ILE A 351 19.85 -22.76 -8.26
C ILE A 351 20.78 -22.92 -9.45
N LEU A 352 22.09 -22.75 -9.23
CA LEU A 352 23.09 -22.77 -10.28
C LEU A 352 23.80 -24.13 -10.31
N HIS A 353 23.93 -24.70 -11.50
CA HIS A 353 24.74 -25.90 -11.77
C HIS A 353 25.67 -25.65 -12.94
N VAL A 354 26.81 -26.32 -12.94
CA VAL A 354 27.70 -26.41 -14.10
C VAL A 354 27.64 -27.83 -14.63
N SER A 355 27.22 -28.01 -15.88
CA SER A 355 27.18 -29.31 -16.53
C SER A 355 27.16 -29.16 -18.05
N SER A 356 27.86 -30.04 -18.76
CA SER A 356 27.96 -29.98 -20.22
C SER A 356 27.30 -31.19 -20.84
N ALA A 357 26.32 -30.96 -21.72
CA ALA A 357 25.71 -32.03 -22.49
C ALA A 357 26.71 -32.78 -23.40
N HIS A 358 27.86 -32.18 -23.73
CA HIS A 358 28.90 -32.78 -24.56
C HIS A 358 30.00 -33.50 -23.78
N LYS A 359 30.29 -33.06 -22.55
CA LYS A 359 31.41 -33.61 -21.76
C LYS A 359 30.95 -34.45 -20.57
N THR A 360 29.82 -34.07 -19.98
CA THR A 360 29.28 -34.66 -18.75
C THR A 360 27.78 -34.93 -18.86
N THR A 361 27.34 -35.49 -19.99
CA THR A 361 25.92 -35.74 -20.31
C THR A 361 25.17 -36.46 -19.19
N ARG A 362 25.78 -37.49 -18.60
CA ARG A 362 25.16 -38.26 -17.50
C ARG A 362 24.93 -37.41 -16.25
N GLU A 363 25.82 -36.48 -15.94
CA GLU A 363 25.63 -35.55 -14.83
C GLU A 363 24.47 -34.59 -15.11
N SER A 364 24.35 -34.09 -16.35
CA SER A 364 23.23 -33.23 -16.75
C SER A 364 21.89 -33.93 -16.55
N LEU A 365 21.78 -35.21 -16.93
CA LEU A 365 20.58 -36.03 -16.73
C LEU A 365 20.31 -36.32 -15.24
N ASN A 366 21.35 -36.56 -14.43
CA ASN A 366 21.19 -36.75 -12.99
C ASN A 366 20.71 -35.48 -12.29
N ILE A 367 21.18 -34.31 -12.73
CA ILE A 367 20.69 -33.01 -12.24
C ILE A 367 19.19 -32.89 -12.53
N LEU A 368 18.75 -33.19 -13.75
CA LEU A 368 17.32 -33.16 -14.09
C LEU A 368 16.49 -34.09 -13.20
N ALA A 369 16.89 -35.36 -13.10
CA ALA A 369 16.17 -36.36 -12.31
C ALA A 369 15.99 -35.92 -10.84
N LYS A 370 17.00 -35.24 -10.26
CA LYS A 370 16.90 -34.69 -8.90
C LYS A 370 15.76 -33.68 -8.76
N TYR A 371 15.49 -32.87 -9.79
CA TYR A 371 14.49 -31.80 -9.73
C TYR A 371 13.10 -32.23 -10.19
N GLU A 372 13.02 -33.25 -11.05
CA GLU A 372 11.76 -33.89 -11.43
C GLU A 372 11.07 -34.57 -10.24
N ASP A 373 11.83 -35.12 -9.32
CA ASP A 373 11.30 -35.79 -8.11
C ASP A 373 10.93 -34.82 -6.98
N THR A 374 10.89 -33.51 -7.25
CA THR A 374 10.56 -32.50 -6.23
C THR A 374 9.12 -32.00 -6.34
N ALA A 375 8.48 -31.77 -5.20
CA ALA A 375 7.17 -31.11 -5.14
C ALA A 375 7.23 -29.59 -5.42
N VAL A 376 8.41 -29.04 -5.71
CA VAL A 376 8.61 -27.61 -5.96
C VAL A 376 8.48 -27.34 -7.46
N PRO A 377 7.53 -26.49 -7.89
CA PRO A 377 7.44 -26.07 -9.29
C PRO A 377 8.78 -25.51 -9.79
N THR A 378 9.31 -26.15 -10.83
CA THR A 378 10.67 -25.92 -11.33
C THR A 378 10.65 -25.58 -12.81
N VAL A 379 11.42 -24.54 -13.19
CA VAL A 379 11.80 -24.26 -14.58
C VAL A 379 13.30 -24.55 -14.74
N ILE A 380 13.69 -25.13 -15.87
CA ILE A 380 15.11 -25.30 -16.22
C ILE A 380 15.51 -24.17 -17.16
N ILE A 381 16.64 -23.53 -16.89
CA ILE A 381 17.26 -22.53 -17.77
C ILE A 381 18.60 -23.09 -18.23
N ALA A 382 18.70 -23.41 -19.52
CA ALA A 382 19.93 -23.88 -20.13
C ALA A 382 20.74 -22.70 -20.63
N VAL A 383 22.00 -22.59 -20.21
CA VAL A 383 22.92 -21.53 -20.64
C VAL A 383 24.12 -22.17 -21.30
N ALA A 384 24.25 -22.01 -22.61
CA ALA A 384 25.41 -22.48 -23.35
C ALA A 384 25.74 -21.56 -24.51
N GLY A 385 27.03 -21.23 -24.67
CA GLY A 385 27.52 -20.53 -25.86
C GLY A 385 27.89 -21.49 -26.99
N ARG A 386 28.10 -20.93 -28.18
CA ARG A 386 28.51 -21.65 -29.42
C ARG A 386 27.42 -22.63 -29.89
N SER A 387 27.80 -23.87 -30.23
CA SER A 387 26.85 -24.93 -30.60
C SER A 387 26.14 -25.42 -29.35
N ASN A 388 24.95 -24.89 -29.09
CA ASN A 388 24.18 -25.23 -27.91
C ASN A 388 23.52 -26.62 -28.04
N GLY A 389 24.19 -27.64 -27.53
CA GLY A 389 23.59 -28.96 -27.32
C GLY A 389 22.92 -29.12 -25.95
N LEU A 390 23.08 -28.16 -25.03
CA LEU A 390 22.62 -28.31 -23.65
C LEU A 390 21.10 -28.20 -23.55
N GLY A 391 20.50 -27.11 -24.07
CA GLY A 391 19.05 -26.93 -24.08
C GLY A 391 18.30 -28.10 -24.71
N PRO A 392 18.62 -28.51 -25.95
CA PRO A 392 17.95 -29.62 -26.62
C PRO A 392 18.08 -30.97 -25.90
N VAL A 393 19.25 -31.29 -25.35
CA VAL A 393 19.44 -32.53 -24.58
C VAL A 393 18.61 -32.51 -23.31
N LEU A 394 18.56 -31.39 -22.59
CA LEU A 394 17.73 -31.28 -21.39
C LEU A 394 16.24 -31.39 -21.74
N ALA A 395 15.77 -30.63 -22.73
CA ALA A 395 14.37 -30.62 -23.16
C ALA A 395 13.88 -31.98 -23.67
N GLY A 396 14.74 -32.76 -24.32
CA GLY A 396 14.39 -34.10 -24.78
C GLY A 396 14.31 -35.16 -23.68
N ASN A 397 14.76 -34.86 -22.46
CA ASN A 397 14.88 -35.82 -21.36
C ASN A 397 14.17 -35.40 -20.07
N THR A 398 13.34 -34.34 -20.10
CA THR A 398 12.55 -33.92 -18.94
C THR A 398 11.13 -33.53 -19.31
N THR A 399 10.22 -33.67 -18.36
CA THR A 399 8.85 -33.11 -18.46
C THR A 399 8.76 -31.68 -17.94
N LEU A 400 9.83 -31.18 -17.32
CA LEU A 400 9.91 -29.80 -16.84
C LEU A 400 10.06 -28.83 -18.02
N PRO A 401 9.51 -27.61 -17.92
CA PRO A 401 9.75 -26.57 -18.92
C PRO A 401 11.24 -26.21 -18.97
N VAL A 402 11.82 -26.25 -20.17
CA VAL A 402 13.20 -25.85 -20.45
C VAL A 402 13.20 -24.57 -21.29
N VAL A 403 13.90 -23.56 -20.79
CA VAL A 403 14.15 -22.29 -21.49
C VAL A 403 15.61 -22.26 -21.91
N ASP A 404 15.86 -21.96 -23.17
CA ASP A 404 17.20 -21.87 -23.70
C ASP A 404 17.66 -20.41 -23.76
N ASP A 405 18.85 -20.13 -23.23
CA ASP A 405 19.48 -18.82 -23.22
C ASP A 405 20.87 -18.93 -23.87
N GLU A 406 20.87 -18.77 -25.19
CA GLU A 406 22.07 -18.87 -26.03
C GLU A 406 22.96 -17.63 -25.90
N LEU A 407 24.20 -17.85 -25.50
CA LEU A 407 25.21 -16.80 -25.46
C LEU A 407 25.79 -16.58 -26.87
N SER A 408 25.48 -15.40 -27.43
CA SER A 408 25.98 -14.93 -28.73
C SER A 408 27.47 -14.59 -28.72
#